data_AF-A0A497G314-F1
#
_entry.id   AF-A0A497G314-F1
#
_cell.length_a   1.000
_cell.length_b   1.000
_cell.length_c   1.000
_cell.angle_alpha   90.00
_cell.angle_beta   90.00
_cell.angle_gamma   90.00
#
_symmetry.space_group_name_H-M   'P 1'
#
loop_
_entity.id
_entity.type
_entity.pdbx_description
1 polymer ?
#
loop_
_entity_poly.entity_id
_entity_poly.type
_entity_poly.pdbx_seq_one_letter_code
_entity_poly.pdbx_strand_id
1 'polypeptide(L)'
;MATSTFLVSAPTKSFASLTFINLIEKFIYYSDLKSYTFYYGYTYTSLIELKNLSLKQLALLMKPKARGKSIEEICEKLLIEKGYDIVARNYRIKISGIDVAEVDILAEKKGEKYVVEAKAGRATVTDIRQVYCNAALLNAKPLLVCRGFADKASEETARALSVKVLFLPDFYIFMSPEELAYVIKSIVREALLETLFAEALSLSEEDFKILKAIAESSSFIEASEKLKLSPEELGHRLSSLKRRGILRKGDYSSLRLQAAAILERVERKRLFEKLEEVLSTLRELCNK
;
A
#
# COMPACT_ATOMS: atom_id res chain seq x y z
N MET A 1 -25.53 46.91 12.40
CA MET A 1 -24.63 47.24 11.27
C MET A 1 -23.19 47.05 11.73
N ALA A 2 -22.31 46.71 10.79
CA ALA A 2 -20.88 46.37 10.90
C ALA A 2 -20.57 44.86 10.95
N THR A 3 -20.64 44.24 9.77
CA THR A 3 -19.84 43.06 9.40
C THR A 3 -18.39 43.49 9.21
N SER A 4 -17.48 43.03 10.08
CA SER A 4 -16.04 43.07 9.81
C SER A 4 -15.61 41.73 9.22
N THR A 5 -15.40 41.73 7.91
CA THR A 5 -14.83 40.62 7.15
C THR A 5 -13.35 40.50 7.45
N PHE A 6 -12.93 39.48 8.21
CA PHE A 6 -11.53 39.06 8.24
C PHE A 6 -11.32 37.99 7.18
N LEU A 7 -10.75 38.41 6.04
CA LEU A 7 -10.11 37.52 5.08
C LEU A 7 -8.90 36.88 5.76
N VAL A 8 -9.02 35.60 6.11
CA VAL A 8 -7.86 34.76 6.43
C VAL A 8 -7.59 33.88 5.22
N SER A 9 -6.40 34.05 4.67
CA SER A 9 -5.82 33.35 3.53
C SER A 9 -6.02 31.84 3.57
N ALA A 10 -6.27 31.26 2.39
CA ALA A 10 -6.40 29.82 2.16
C ALA A 10 -5.25 29.00 2.80
N PRO A 11 -5.54 27.94 3.58
CA PRO A 11 -4.48 27.06 4.06
C PRO A 11 -4.01 26.11 2.96
N THR A 12 -2.68 26.02 2.87
CA THR A 12 -1.89 25.17 2.00
C THR A 12 -2.19 23.66 2.11
N LYS A 13 -1.89 22.93 1.04
CA LYS A 13 -2.11 21.49 0.72
C LYS A 13 -1.63 20.42 1.73
N SER A 14 -1.29 20.77 2.97
CA SER A 14 -0.74 19.86 3.99
C SER A 14 -1.79 19.21 4.92
N PHE A 15 -3.09 19.48 4.76
CA PHE A 15 -4.10 19.04 5.75
C PHE A 15 -4.61 17.60 5.58
N ALA A 16 -4.36 16.95 4.44
CA ALA A 16 -4.89 15.62 4.14
C ALA A 16 -4.23 14.46 4.92
N SER A 17 -3.00 14.66 5.42
CA SER A 17 -2.29 13.68 6.25
C SER A 17 -2.73 13.74 7.72
N LEU A 18 -3.07 14.93 8.23
CA LEU A 18 -3.61 15.09 9.58
C LEU A 18 -5.01 14.50 9.74
N THR A 19 -5.80 14.44 8.66
CA THR A 19 -7.14 13.86 8.69
C THR A 19 -7.16 12.35 8.93
N PHE A 20 -6.15 11.58 8.52
CA PHE A 20 -6.19 10.12 8.67
C PHE A 20 -5.78 9.65 10.07
N ILE A 21 -4.78 10.30 10.67
CA ILE A 21 -4.40 10.07 12.07
C ILE A 21 -5.51 10.54 13.00
N ASN A 22 -6.09 11.74 12.76
CA ASN A 22 -7.25 12.20 13.52
C ASN A 22 -8.49 11.32 13.31
N LEU A 23 -8.69 10.73 12.12
CA LEU A 23 -9.81 9.83 11.89
C LEU A 23 -9.62 8.52 12.64
N ILE A 24 -8.41 7.98 12.71
CA ILE A 24 -8.10 6.77 13.49
C ILE A 24 -8.19 7.06 15.00
N GLU A 25 -7.61 8.17 15.48
CA GLU A 25 -7.74 8.59 16.89
C GLU A 25 -9.21 8.84 17.26
N LYS A 26 -10.00 9.49 16.41
CA LYS A 26 -11.44 9.71 16.66
C LYS A 26 -12.27 8.44 16.49
N PHE A 27 -11.92 7.51 15.61
CA PHE A 27 -12.66 6.24 15.50
C PHE A 27 -12.41 5.34 16.72
N ILE A 28 -11.19 5.37 17.27
CA ILE A 28 -10.81 4.68 18.52
C ILE A 28 -11.47 5.34 19.74
N TYR A 29 -11.66 6.66 19.74
CA TYR A 29 -12.25 7.39 20.87
C TYR A 29 -13.79 7.31 20.92
N TYR A 30 -14.47 7.05 19.80
CA TYR A 30 -15.94 7.15 19.70
C TYR A 30 -16.69 5.81 19.59
N SER A 31 -16.02 4.67 19.65
CA SER A 31 -16.67 3.36 19.64
C SER A 31 -17.43 3.00 20.93
N ASP A 32 -17.28 3.76 22.02
CA ASP A 32 -17.90 3.48 23.33
C ASP A 32 -18.85 4.57 23.87
N LEU A 33 -19.05 5.70 23.18
CA LEU A 33 -19.94 6.77 23.67
C LEU A 33 -21.26 6.81 22.90
N LYS A 34 -22.28 6.16 23.47
CA LYS A 34 -23.68 6.49 23.15
C LYS A 34 -23.90 7.98 23.46
N SER A 35 -24.36 8.70 22.43
CA SER A 35 -24.97 10.03 22.48
C SER A 35 -24.10 11.17 23.01
N TYR A 36 -23.38 11.86 22.13
CA TYR A 36 -23.21 13.33 22.18
C TYR A 36 -23.02 13.92 20.78
N THR A 37 -23.78 14.97 20.50
CA THR A 37 -23.87 15.70 19.23
C THR A 37 -22.69 16.66 19.09
N PHE A 38 -22.02 16.71 17.93
CA PHE A 38 -21.11 17.82 17.61
C PHE A 38 -21.40 18.43 16.25
N TYR A 39 -21.66 19.74 16.28
CA TYR A 39 -21.70 20.65 15.13
C TYR A 39 -20.27 20.87 14.61
N TYR A 40 -19.98 20.34 13.44
CA TYR A 40 -18.89 20.81 12.59
C TYR A 40 -19.31 20.60 11.14
N GLY A 41 -19.81 21.65 10.48
CA GLY A 41 -19.71 21.97 9.04
C GLY A 41 -20.04 20.92 7.96
N TYR A 42 -20.34 19.67 8.30
CA TYR A 42 -20.79 18.62 7.41
C TYR A 42 -22.25 18.37 7.79
N THR A 43 -23.16 18.70 6.88
CA THR A 43 -24.58 18.43 7.05
C THR A 43 -24.79 16.94 7.32
N TYR A 44 -25.54 16.62 8.38
CA TYR A 44 -25.84 15.29 8.95
C TYR A 44 -26.14 14.17 7.92
N THR A 45 -26.58 14.57 6.72
CA THR A 45 -26.94 13.69 5.59
C THR A 45 -25.80 12.82 5.08
N SER A 46 -24.55 13.33 5.05
CA SER A 46 -23.43 12.62 4.40
C SER A 46 -22.81 11.48 5.22
N LEU A 47 -22.97 11.50 6.55
CA LEU A 47 -22.47 10.44 7.44
C LEU A 47 -23.43 9.25 7.54
N ILE A 48 -24.74 9.48 7.34
CA ILE A 48 -25.75 8.41 7.33
C ILE A 48 -25.63 7.56 6.06
N GLU A 49 -25.35 8.18 4.91
CA GLU A 49 -25.13 7.47 3.65
C GLU A 49 -23.89 6.56 3.69
N LEU A 50 -22.83 6.97 4.40
CA LEU A 50 -21.60 6.18 4.57
C LEU A 50 -21.78 4.93 5.45
N LYS A 51 -22.75 4.93 6.38
CA LYS A 51 -23.05 3.77 7.24
C LYS A 51 -23.73 2.61 6.52
N ASN A 52 -24.38 2.88 5.39
CA ASN A 52 -25.17 1.89 4.65
C ASN A 52 -24.45 1.31 3.43
N LEU A 53 -23.20 1.70 3.18
CA LEU A 53 -22.39 1.17 2.08
C LEU A 53 -21.62 -0.07 2.55
N SER A 54 -21.76 -1.17 1.82
CA SER A 54 -20.93 -2.37 2.04
C SER A 54 -19.45 -2.04 1.84
N LEU A 55 -18.56 -2.79 2.50
CA LEU A 55 -17.10 -2.68 2.35
C LEU A 55 -16.65 -2.69 0.86
N LYS A 56 -17.37 -3.42 0.00
CA LYS A 56 -17.15 -3.42 -1.46
C LYS A 56 -17.45 -2.07 -2.13
N GLN A 57 -18.50 -1.37 -1.68
CA GLN A 57 -18.89 -0.09 -2.25
C GLN A 57 -18.00 1.06 -1.75
N LEU A 58 -17.58 1.01 -0.48
CA LEU A 58 -16.55 1.92 0.06
C LEU A 58 -15.20 1.74 -0.66
N ALA A 59 -14.81 0.50 -0.94
CA ALA A 59 -13.61 0.20 -1.74
C ALA A 59 -13.71 0.72 -3.19
N LEU A 60 -14.92 0.82 -3.76
CA LEU A 60 -15.15 1.34 -5.11
C LEU A 60 -15.04 2.88 -5.16
N LEU A 61 -15.55 3.57 -4.14
CA LEU A 61 -15.45 5.03 -3.96
C LEU A 61 -14.03 5.50 -3.64
N MET A 62 -13.23 4.65 -3.01
CA MET A 62 -11.83 4.93 -2.62
C MET A 62 -10.79 4.45 -3.65
N LYS A 63 -11.21 3.96 -4.83
CA LYS A 63 -10.26 3.72 -5.93
C LYS A 63 -9.61 5.04 -6.33
N PRO A 64 -8.28 5.18 -6.26
CA PRO A 64 -7.62 6.35 -6.79
C PRO A 64 -7.97 6.48 -8.28
N LYS A 65 -8.36 7.68 -8.72
CA LYS A 65 -8.35 8.08 -10.14
C LYS A 65 -6.93 8.19 -10.72
N ALA A 66 -5.91 7.67 -10.04
CA ALA A 66 -4.57 7.58 -10.58
C ALA A 66 -4.59 6.44 -11.62
N ARG A 67 -4.81 6.81 -12.88
CA ARG A 67 -4.37 5.96 -13.99
C ARG A 67 -2.86 5.79 -13.78
N GLY A 68 -2.42 4.57 -13.46
CA GLY A 68 -0.99 4.26 -13.44
C GLY A 68 -0.37 4.69 -14.76
N LYS A 69 0.90 5.12 -14.75
CA LYS A 69 1.59 5.50 -15.99
C LYS A 69 1.55 4.31 -16.96
N SER A 70 1.16 4.55 -18.21
CA SER A 70 1.12 3.48 -19.20
C SER A 70 2.55 2.97 -19.45
N ILE A 71 2.67 1.71 -19.87
CA ILE A 71 3.97 1.13 -20.21
C ILE A 71 4.68 1.91 -21.33
N GLU A 72 3.89 2.54 -22.21
CA GLU A 72 4.35 3.43 -23.29
C GLU A 72 5.04 4.69 -22.72
N GLU A 73 4.46 5.35 -21.70
CA GLU A 73 5.09 6.51 -21.06
C GLU A 73 6.43 6.16 -20.39
N ILE A 74 6.54 4.94 -19.86
CA ILE A 74 7.79 4.44 -19.28
C ILE A 74 8.82 4.18 -20.37
N CYS A 75 8.39 3.50 -21.43
CA CYS A 75 9.21 3.23 -22.60
C CYS A 75 9.78 4.53 -23.19
N GLU A 76 8.94 5.54 -23.34
CA GLU A 76 9.33 6.84 -23.87
C GLU A 76 10.46 7.50 -23.07
N LYS A 77 10.33 7.54 -21.74
CA LYS A 77 11.38 8.12 -20.88
C LYS A 77 12.69 7.38 -21.00
N LEU A 78 12.63 6.04 -21.01
CA LEU A 78 13.80 5.20 -21.20
C LEU A 78 14.47 5.47 -22.56
N LEU A 79 13.68 5.63 -23.63
CA LEU A 79 14.19 5.98 -24.95
C LEU A 79 14.90 7.35 -24.94
N ILE A 80 14.27 8.37 -24.35
CA ILE A 80 14.86 9.72 -24.22
C ILE A 80 16.18 9.66 -23.44
N GLU A 81 16.22 8.96 -22.30
CA GLU A 81 17.44 8.76 -21.51
C GLU A 81 18.54 8.04 -22.31
N LYS A 82 18.15 7.14 -23.22
CA LYS A 82 19.08 6.46 -24.13
C LYS A 82 19.41 7.30 -25.36
N GLY A 83 18.97 8.56 -25.45
CA GLY A 83 19.28 9.50 -26.52
C GLY A 83 18.53 9.20 -27.82
N TYR A 84 17.27 8.81 -27.71
CA TYR A 84 16.32 8.75 -28.82
C TYR A 84 15.42 9.98 -28.79
N ASP A 85 15.08 10.48 -29.98
CA ASP A 85 14.07 11.51 -30.17
C ASP A 85 12.72 10.86 -30.50
N ILE A 86 11.66 11.32 -29.84
CA ILE A 86 10.31 10.77 -30.03
C ILE A 86 9.64 11.50 -31.18
N VAL A 87 9.38 10.78 -32.28
CA VAL A 87 8.77 11.32 -33.49
C VAL A 87 7.25 11.33 -33.39
N ALA A 88 6.66 10.22 -32.93
CA ALA A 88 5.21 10.09 -32.75
C ALA A 88 4.88 9.01 -31.71
N ARG A 89 3.68 9.11 -31.13
CA ARG A 89 3.06 8.08 -30.29
C ARG A 89 1.82 7.55 -30.98
N ASN A 90 1.46 6.29 -30.75
CA ASN A 90 0.27 5.63 -31.32
C ASN A 90 0.18 5.84 -32.84
N TYR A 91 1.31 5.63 -33.51
CA TYR A 91 1.47 5.92 -34.92
C TYR A 91 0.78 4.85 -35.76
N ARG A 92 -0.17 5.27 -36.60
CA ARG A 92 -0.86 4.37 -37.52
C ARG A 92 -0.15 4.28 -38.86
N ILE A 93 0.24 3.07 -39.22
CA ILE A 93 0.84 2.76 -40.53
C ILE A 93 -0.29 2.67 -41.55
N LYS A 94 -0.18 3.48 -42.62
CA LYS A 94 -1.12 3.47 -43.73
C LYS A 94 -0.49 2.96 -45.01
N ILE A 95 -1.13 1.97 -45.64
CA ILE A 95 -0.78 1.49 -46.98
C ILE A 95 -1.98 1.73 -47.88
N SER A 96 -1.77 2.46 -48.98
CA SER A 96 -2.86 2.85 -49.91
C SER A 96 -4.05 3.53 -49.21
N GLY A 97 -3.77 4.31 -48.15
CA GLY A 97 -4.78 5.03 -47.35
C GLY A 97 -5.48 4.20 -46.27
N ILE A 98 -5.22 2.89 -46.18
CA ILE A 98 -5.83 1.98 -45.20
C ILE A 98 -4.91 1.83 -43.99
N ASP A 99 -5.45 1.96 -42.77
CA ASP A 99 -4.73 1.66 -41.53
C ASP A 99 -4.44 0.14 -41.48
N VAL A 100 -3.18 -0.25 -41.55
CA VAL A 100 -2.75 -1.67 -41.56
C VAL A 100 -2.14 -2.12 -40.24
N ALA A 101 -1.59 -1.20 -39.46
CA ALA A 101 -0.97 -1.48 -38.18
C ALA A 101 -0.89 -0.21 -37.32
N GLU A 102 -0.74 -0.39 -36.02
CA GLU A 102 -0.45 0.65 -35.05
C GLU A 102 0.88 0.34 -34.37
N VAL A 103 1.64 1.39 -34.06
CA VAL A 103 2.93 1.31 -33.38
C VAL A 103 2.89 2.23 -32.17
N ASP A 104 3.29 1.71 -31.01
CA ASP A 104 3.29 2.46 -29.75
C ASP A 104 4.09 3.76 -29.88
N ILE A 105 5.34 3.67 -30.35
CA ILE A 105 6.24 4.81 -30.49
C ILE A 105 7.04 4.71 -31.79
N LEU A 106 7.09 5.81 -32.54
CA LEU A 106 8.08 6.03 -33.60
C LEU A 106 9.18 6.93 -33.03
N ALA A 107 10.42 6.46 -33.10
CA ALA A 107 11.58 7.18 -32.55
C ALA A 107 12.69 7.32 -33.59
N GLU A 108 13.59 8.27 -33.37
CA GLU A 108 14.78 8.48 -34.19
C GLU A 108 16.03 8.53 -33.32
N LYS A 109 17.14 7.97 -33.82
CA LYS A 109 18.44 8.13 -33.17
C LYS A 109 19.55 8.10 -34.21
N LYS A 110 20.38 9.15 -34.23
CA LYS A 110 21.50 9.30 -35.18
C LYS A 110 21.06 9.15 -36.65
N GLY A 111 19.91 9.70 -37.01
CA GLY A 111 19.36 9.63 -38.38
C GLY A 111 18.69 8.31 -38.74
N GLU A 112 18.62 7.34 -37.82
CA GLU A 112 17.93 6.07 -38.03
C GLU A 112 16.56 6.07 -37.34
N LYS A 113 15.53 5.67 -38.08
CA LYS A 113 14.17 5.52 -37.55
C LYS A 113 13.98 4.16 -36.90
N TYR A 114 13.26 4.16 -35.79
CA TYR A 114 12.95 2.98 -35.00
C TYR A 114 11.44 2.87 -34.78
N VAL A 115 10.90 1.70 -35.10
CA VAL A 115 9.55 1.27 -34.69
C VAL A 115 9.69 0.61 -33.33
N VAL A 116 9.04 1.19 -32.33
CA VAL A 116 9.17 0.75 -30.95
C VAL A 116 7.86 0.16 -30.45
N GLU A 117 7.95 -1.04 -29.88
CA GLU A 117 6.87 -1.72 -29.16
C GLU A 117 7.24 -1.80 -27.66
N ALA A 118 6.28 -1.51 -26.78
CA ALA A 118 6.45 -1.50 -25.33
C ALA A 118 5.69 -2.66 -24.67
N LYS A 119 6.42 -3.56 -24.02
CA LYS A 119 5.86 -4.71 -23.30
C LYS A 119 6.11 -4.62 -21.80
N ALA A 120 5.04 -4.70 -21.01
CA ALA A 120 5.14 -4.65 -19.54
C ALA A 120 5.79 -5.92 -18.94
N GLY A 121 5.73 -7.04 -19.65
CA GLY A 121 6.23 -8.34 -19.22
C GLY A 121 7.46 -8.80 -20.00
N ARG A 122 7.66 -10.13 -20.03
CA ARG A 122 8.69 -10.76 -20.85
C ARG A 122 8.23 -10.84 -22.31
N ALA A 123 9.15 -10.64 -23.24
CA ALA A 123 8.92 -10.69 -24.68
C ALA A 123 8.79 -12.14 -25.18
N THR A 124 7.74 -12.40 -25.96
CA THR A 124 7.51 -13.67 -26.66
C THR A 124 7.97 -13.56 -28.12
N VAL A 125 8.09 -14.71 -28.80
CA VAL A 125 8.32 -14.79 -30.25
C VAL A 125 7.28 -13.97 -31.04
N THR A 126 6.03 -13.92 -30.60
CA THR A 126 4.96 -13.15 -31.26
C THR A 126 5.23 -11.64 -31.19
N ASP A 127 5.59 -11.13 -30.01
CA ASP A 127 5.88 -9.70 -29.83
C ASP A 127 7.08 -9.28 -30.72
N ILE A 128 8.10 -10.13 -30.82
CA ILE A 128 9.29 -9.89 -31.64
C ILE A 128 8.95 -9.87 -33.14
N ARG A 129 8.12 -10.80 -33.60
CA ARG A 129 7.67 -10.83 -35.01
C ARG A 129 6.81 -9.62 -35.35
N GLN A 130 5.94 -9.20 -34.43
CA GLN A 130 5.08 -8.04 -34.62
C GLN A 130 5.90 -6.77 -34.83
N VAL A 131 6.85 -6.48 -33.94
CA VAL A 131 7.69 -5.27 -34.08
C VAL A 131 8.56 -5.34 -35.33
N TYR A 132 9.08 -6.51 -35.69
CA TYR A 132 9.84 -6.71 -36.93
C TYR A 132 8.99 -6.40 -38.18
N CYS A 133 7.78 -6.98 -38.26
CA CYS A 133 6.87 -6.74 -39.38
C CYS A 133 6.49 -5.26 -39.49
N ASN A 134 6.12 -4.62 -38.38
CA ASN A 134 5.77 -3.20 -38.35
C ASN A 134 6.94 -2.31 -38.78
N ALA A 135 8.16 -2.64 -38.37
CA ALA A 135 9.38 -1.93 -38.77
C ALA A 135 9.64 -2.06 -40.28
N ALA A 136 9.45 -3.26 -40.83
CA ALA A 136 9.60 -3.52 -42.26
C ALA A 136 8.63 -2.69 -43.12
N LEU A 137 7.37 -2.54 -42.67
CA LEU A 137 6.36 -1.72 -43.37
C LEU A 137 6.74 -0.24 -43.47
N LEU A 138 7.54 0.27 -42.52
CA LEU A 138 7.99 1.67 -42.47
C LEU A 138 9.45 1.87 -42.94
N ASN A 139 10.12 0.81 -43.40
CA ASN A 139 11.56 0.81 -43.69
C ASN A 139 12.39 1.39 -42.52
N ALA A 140 12.07 0.95 -41.32
CA ALA A 140 12.66 1.38 -40.05
C ALA A 140 13.30 0.18 -39.32
N LYS A 141 14.08 0.47 -38.27
CA LYS A 141 14.67 -0.58 -37.42
C LYS A 141 13.70 -1.01 -36.32
N PRO A 142 13.53 -2.31 -36.06
CA PRO A 142 12.67 -2.79 -34.98
C PRO A 142 13.34 -2.65 -33.62
N LEU A 143 12.60 -2.16 -32.62
CA LEU A 143 13.03 -2.04 -31.24
C LEU A 143 11.93 -2.47 -30.27
N LEU A 144 12.23 -3.41 -29.38
CA LEU A 144 11.30 -3.90 -28.36
C LEU A 144 11.79 -3.48 -26.97
N VAL A 145 10.90 -2.92 -26.16
CA VAL A 145 11.17 -2.59 -24.75
C VAL A 145 10.41 -3.57 -23.86
N CYS A 146 11.10 -4.36 -23.03
CA CYS A 146 10.47 -5.40 -22.20
C CYS A 146 11.23 -5.68 -20.90
N ARG A 147 10.76 -6.61 -20.06
CA ARG A 147 11.47 -7.03 -18.82
C ARG A 147 12.42 -8.22 -18.98
N GLY A 148 12.56 -8.75 -20.19
CA GLY A 148 13.31 -9.98 -20.45
C GLY A 148 12.70 -10.79 -21.57
N PHE A 149 13.36 -11.87 -22.00
CA PHE A 149 12.78 -12.86 -22.92
C PHE A 149 11.96 -13.90 -22.16
N ALA A 150 10.84 -14.37 -22.72
CA ALA A 150 10.01 -15.41 -22.10
C ALA A 150 10.77 -16.74 -22.03
N ASP A 151 11.52 -17.08 -23.07
CA ASP A 151 12.31 -18.29 -23.23
C ASP A 151 13.49 -18.07 -24.20
N LYS A 152 14.31 -19.11 -24.37
CA LYS A 152 15.45 -19.09 -25.29
C LYS A 152 15.02 -18.93 -26.76
N ALA A 153 13.85 -19.45 -27.15
CA ALA A 153 13.35 -19.30 -28.52
C ALA A 153 13.07 -17.83 -28.87
N SER A 154 12.55 -17.07 -27.91
CA SER A 154 12.31 -15.63 -28.04
C SER A 154 13.64 -14.87 -28.20
N GLU A 155 14.66 -15.19 -27.39
CA GLU A 155 15.99 -14.58 -27.52
C GLU A 155 16.63 -14.85 -28.90
N GLU A 156 16.64 -16.12 -29.33
CA GLU A 156 17.21 -16.51 -30.62
C GLU A 156 16.44 -15.87 -31.79
N THR A 157 15.12 -15.74 -31.68
CA THR A 157 14.30 -15.07 -32.70
C THR A 157 14.64 -13.58 -32.81
N ALA A 158 14.79 -12.88 -31.68
CA ALA A 158 15.17 -11.47 -31.70
C ALA A 158 16.53 -11.26 -32.35
N ARG A 159 17.50 -12.15 -32.07
CA ARG A 159 18.82 -12.14 -32.72
C ARG A 159 18.72 -12.39 -34.22
N ALA A 160 17.99 -13.43 -34.63
CA ALA A 160 17.83 -13.80 -36.04
C ALA A 160 17.15 -12.69 -36.86
N LEU A 161 16.17 -12.00 -36.29
CA LEU A 161 15.45 -10.91 -36.94
C LEU A 161 16.09 -9.53 -36.73
N SER A 162 17.26 -9.47 -36.09
CA SER A 162 17.96 -8.22 -35.75
C SER A 162 17.09 -7.20 -35.01
N VAL A 163 16.19 -7.69 -34.15
CA VAL A 163 15.33 -6.86 -33.31
C VAL A 163 16.13 -6.37 -32.12
N LYS A 164 16.27 -5.05 -31.99
CA LYS A 164 16.95 -4.45 -30.85
C LYS A 164 16.06 -4.58 -29.62
N VAL A 165 16.58 -5.11 -28.52
CA VAL A 165 15.82 -5.24 -27.28
C VAL A 165 16.44 -4.35 -26.20
N LEU A 166 15.62 -3.52 -25.56
CA LEU A 166 15.98 -2.76 -24.36
C LEU A 166 15.22 -3.31 -23.17
N PHE A 167 15.93 -3.57 -22.08
CA PHE A 167 15.30 -4.04 -20.86
C PHE A 167 14.88 -2.88 -19.96
N LEU A 168 13.63 -2.94 -19.49
CA LEU A 168 13.14 -2.11 -18.41
C LEU A 168 13.90 -2.45 -17.13
N PRO A 169 14.48 -1.47 -16.43
CA PRO A 169 15.15 -1.74 -15.17
C PRO A 169 14.17 -2.26 -14.11
N ASP A 170 14.63 -3.17 -13.25
CA ASP A 170 13.78 -3.90 -12.29
C ASP A 170 13.01 -2.99 -11.31
N PHE A 171 13.49 -1.78 -11.06
CA PHE A 171 12.87 -0.80 -10.16
C PHE A 171 11.75 0.04 -10.80
N TYR A 172 11.51 -0.10 -12.11
CA TYR A 172 10.40 0.59 -12.79
C TYR A 172 9.00 0.00 -12.47
N ILE A 173 8.90 -0.86 -11.45
CA ILE A 173 7.63 -1.45 -10.95
C ILE A 173 6.78 -0.41 -10.19
N PHE A 174 7.39 0.63 -9.62
CA PHE A 174 6.69 1.66 -8.83
C PHE A 174 7.03 3.05 -9.37
N MET A 175 6.14 3.65 -10.13
CA MET A 175 6.54 4.78 -11.00
C MET A 175 5.73 6.05 -10.83
N SER A 176 4.76 6.05 -9.92
CA SER A 176 4.32 7.29 -9.29
C SER A 176 4.70 7.26 -7.81
N PRO A 177 5.23 8.35 -7.23
CA PRO A 177 5.35 8.49 -5.77
C PRO A 177 4.07 8.09 -5.05
N GLU A 178 2.92 8.28 -5.69
CA GLU A 178 1.59 7.91 -5.23
C GLU A 178 1.38 6.38 -5.15
N GLU A 179 1.83 5.61 -6.15
CA GLU A 179 1.80 4.13 -6.14
C GLU A 179 2.73 3.56 -5.08
N LEU A 180 3.95 4.08 -4.98
CA LEU A 180 4.88 3.67 -3.94
C LEU A 180 4.32 3.99 -2.55
N ALA A 181 3.78 5.20 -2.38
CA ALA A 181 3.11 5.58 -1.15
C ALA A 181 1.89 4.70 -0.85
N TYR A 182 1.15 4.25 -1.86
CA TYR A 182 0.04 3.32 -1.68
C TYR A 182 0.53 1.94 -1.20
N VAL A 183 1.55 1.38 -1.85
CA VAL A 183 2.12 0.07 -1.48
C VAL A 183 2.68 0.13 -0.05
N ILE A 184 3.46 1.17 0.27
CA ILE A 184 3.97 1.39 1.62
C ILE A 184 2.81 1.55 2.62
N LYS A 185 1.79 2.34 2.29
CA LYS A 185 0.60 2.51 3.16
C LYS A 185 -0.16 1.19 3.35
N SER A 186 -0.23 0.32 2.35
CA SER A 186 -0.88 -0.99 2.46
C SER A 186 -0.07 -1.90 3.38
N ILE A 187 1.24 -2.00 3.16
CA ILE A 187 2.15 -2.80 3.99
C ILE A 187 2.11 -2.32 5.45
N VAL A 188 2.19 -1.02 5.67
CA VAL A 188 2.11 -0.43 7.01
C VAL A 188 0.73 -0.69 7.63
N ARG A 189 -0.36 -0.54 6.87
CA ARG A 189 -1.71 -0.85 7.36
C ARG A 189 -1.85 -2.30 7.76
N GLU A 190 -1.38 -3.23 6.93
CA GLU A 190 -1.41 -4.67 7.21
C GLU A 190 -0.60 -5.00 8.46
N ALA A 191 0.64 -4.48 8.56
CA ALA A 191 1.47 -4.65 9.75
C ALA A 191 0.81 -4.08 11.02
N LEU A 192 0.16 -2.92 10.93
CA LEU A 192 -0.58 -2.33 12.04
C LEU A 192 -1.84 -3.13 12.38
N LEU A 193 -2.58 -3.65 11.40
CA LEU A 193 -3.75 -4.49 11.62
C LEU A 193 -3.36 -5.78 12.34
N GLU A 194 -2.28 -6.42 11.90
CA GLU A 194 -1.75 -7.64 12.51
C GLU A 194 -1.25 -7.41 13.94
N THR A 195 -0.71 -6.21 14.24
CA THR A 195 -0.11 -5.89 15.53
C THR A 195 -1.11 -5.30 16.54
N LEU A 196 -2.01 -4.42 16.10
CA LEU A 196 -2.91 -3.65 16.98
C LEU A 196 -4.28 -4.30 17.18
N PHE A 197 -4.73 -5.14 16.25
CA PHE A 197 -6.06 -5.76 16.28
C PHE A 197 -6.02 -7.26 16.57
N ALA A 198 -4.97 -7.75 17.24
CA ALA A 198 -5.05 -9.02 17.94
C ALA A 198 -6.32 -8.99 18.82
N GLU A 199 -7.20 -9.97 18.62
CA GLU A 199 -8.53 -9.97 19.23
C GLU A 199 -8.41 -9.92 20.75
N ALA A 200 -9.32 -9.16 21.38
CA ALA A 200 -9.42 -9.05 22.82
C ALA A 200 -9.88 -10.40 23.39
N LEU A 201 -8.91 -11.27 23.64
CA LEU A 201 -9.10 -12.54 24.33
C LEU A 201 -8.83 -12.33 25.81
N SER A 202 -9.59 -13.02 26.65
CA SER A 202 -9.34 -13.09 28.09
C SER A 202 -7.91 -13.57 28.33
N LEU A 203 -7.03 -12.65 28.73
CA LEU A 203 -5.69 -13.00 29.20
C LEU A 203 -5.81 -13.52 30.62
N SER A 204 -5.22 -14.69 30.87
CA SER A 204 -4.97 -15.12 32.24
C SER A 204 -3.88 -14.24 32.86
N GLU A 205 -3.78 -14.23 34.19
CA GLU A 205 -2.68 -13.55 34.89
C GLU A 205 -1.30 -14.10 34.46
N GLU A 206 -1.23 -15.38 34.10
CA GLU A 206 -0.01 -15.98 33.58
C GLU A 206 0.33 -15.48 32.16
N ASP A 207 -0.68 -15.35 31.29
CA ASP A 207 -0.48 -14.76 29.96
C ASP A 207 0.01 -13.31 30.08
N PHE A 208 -0.56 -12.54 31.02
CA PHE A 208 -0.15 -11.17 31.29
C PHE A 208 1.32 -11.08 31.73
N LYS A 209 1.75 -11.95 32.66
CA LYS A 209 3.16 -12.03 33.10
C LYS A 209 4.10 -12.36 31.95
N ILE A 210 3.73 -13.33 31.11
CA ILE A 210 4.55 -13.72 29.94
C ILE A 210 4.68 -12.55 28.98
N LEU A 211 3.56 -11.91 28.60
CA LEU A 211 3.57 -10.76 27.70
C LEU A 211 4.39 -9.61 28.28
N LYS A 212 4.28 -9.34 29.58
CA LYS A 212 5.05 -8.30 30.26
C LYS A 212 6.55 -8.56 30.21
N ALA A 213 6.97 -9.79 30.52
CA ALA A 213 8.39 -10.16 30.42
C ALA A 213 8.93 -10.03 28.99
N ILE A 214 8.15 -10.45 27.99
CA ILE A 214 8.52 -10.32 26.57
C ILE A 214 8.64 -8.85 26.16
N ALA A 215 7.67 -8.01 26.54
CA ALA A 215 7.63 -6.58 26.20
C ALA A 215 8.81 -5.81 26.79
N GLU A 216 9.21 -6.14 28.02
CA GLU A 216 10.24 -5.44 28.77
C GLU A 216 11.67 -5.94 28.48
N SER A 217 11.82 -7.11 27.86
CA SER A 217 13.13 -7.71 27.60
C SER A 217 13.65 -7.47 26.19
N SER A 218 14.96 -7.28 26.08
CA SER A 218 15.65 -7.00 24.82
C SER A 218 15.85 -8.25 23.94
N SER A 219 15.84 -9.43 24.57
CA SER A 219 16.05 -10.72 23.90
C SER A 219 15.18 -11.84 24.49
N PHE A 220 15.03 -12.92 23.71
CA PHE A 220 14.29 -14.11 24.14
C PHE A 220 14.90 -14.79 25.37
N ILE A 221 16.25 -14.80 25.45
CA ILE A 221 16.97 -15.38 26.60
C ILE A 221 16.67 -14.57 27.87
N GLU A 222 16.79 -13.25 27.80
CA GLU A 222 16.50 -12.37 28.94
C GLU A 222 15.05 -12.52 29.43
N ALA A 223 14.08 -12.64 28.53
CA ALA A 223 12.70 -12.89 28.90
C ALA A 223 12.51 -14.24 29.61
N SER A 224 13.23 -15.28 29.18
CA SER A 224 13.19 -16.61 29.81
C SER A 224 13.77 -16.57 31.23
N GLU A 225 14.90 -15.89 31.42
CA GLU A 225 15.54 -15.68 32.72
C GLU A 225 14.62 -14.90 33.68
N LYS A 226 13.98 -13.84 33.18
CA LYS A 226 13.04 -13.01 33.95
C LYS A 226 11.82 -13.79 34.43
N LEU A 227 11.35 -14.73 33.61
CA LEU A 227 10.25 -15.63 33.97
C LEU A 227 10.72 -16.86 34.78
N LYS A 228 12.03 -17.04 34.96
CA LYS A 228 12.64 -18.23 35.55
C LYS A 228 12.23 -19.52 34.83
N LEU A 229 12.15 -19.46 33.51
CA LEU A 229 11.80 -20.57 32.62
C LEU A 229 13.00 -20.95 31.77
N SER A 230 13.05 -22.20 31.30
CA SER A 230 13.98 -22.54 30.23
C SER A 230 13.55 -21.86 28.91
N PRO A 231 14.49 -21.65 27.96
CA PRO A 231 14.17 -21.17 26.62
C PRO A 231 13.09 -22.03 25.92
N GLU A 232 13.13 -23.35 26.09
CA GLU A 232 12.17 -24.29 25.52
C GLU A 232 10.77 -24.09 26.11
N GLU A 233 10.66 -23.95 27.43
CA GLU A 233 9.39 -23.72 28.13
C GLU A 233 8.75 -22.40 27.71
N LEU A 234 9.54 -21.33 27.60
CA LEU A 234 9.06 -20.06 27.07
C LEU A 234 8.57 -20.21 25.61
N GLY A 235 9.32 -20.97 24.79
CA GLY A 235 8.93 -21.28 23.42
C GLY A 235 7.59 -21.99 23.32
N HIS A 236 7.33 -22.96 24.20
CA HIS A 236 6.04 -23.65 24.28
C HIS A 236 4.90 -22.72 24.69
N ARG A 237 5.13 -21.83 25.68
CA ARG A 237 4.15 -20.85 26.13
C ARG A 237 3.80 -19.83 25.04
N LEU A 238 4.80 -19.28 24.34
CA LEU A 238 4.57 -18.40 23.19
C LEU A 238 3.83 -19.11 22.06
N SER A 239 4.13 -20.40 21.83
CA SER A 239 3.40 -21.20 20.85
C SER A 239 1.93 -21.38 21.22
N SER A 240 1.62 -21.50 22.52
CA SER A 240 0.25 -21.53 23.02
C SER A 240 -0.48 -20.20 22.79
N LEU A 241 0.16 -19.07 23.12
CA LEU A 241 -0.38 -17.72 22.86
C LEU A 241 -0.66 -17.51 21.36
N LYS A 242 0.22 -18.03 20.48
CA LYS A 242 0.03 -17.99 19.03
C LYS A 242 -1.16 -18.82 18.55
N ARG A 243 -1.30 -20.05 19.05
CA ARG A 243 -2.45 -20.92 18.71
C ARG A 243 -3.79 -20.33 19.17
N ARG A 244 -3.79 -19.66 20.32
CA ARG A 244 -4.96 -18.97 20.87
C ARG A 244 -5.30 -17.67 20.12
N GLY A 245 -4.47 -17.21 19.19
CA GLY A 245 -4.68 -15.96 18.46
C GLY A 245 -4.31 -14.69 19.23
N ILE A 246 -3.69 -14.83 20.42
CA ILE A 246 -3.22 -13.70 21.24
C ILE A 246 -2.00 -13.05 20.58
N LEU A 247 -1.05 -13.87 20.11
CA LEU A 247 0.12 -13.43 19.36
C LEU A 247 0.04 -13.94 17.92
N ARG A 248 0.58 -13.18 16.97
CA ARG A 248 0.79 -13.62 15.59
C ARG A 248 2.20 -14.22 15.43
N LYS A 249 2.46 -14.81 14.26
CA LYS A 249 3.82 -15.25 13.91
C LYS A 249 4.73 -14.03 13.76
N GLY A 250 6.02 -14.21 14.00
CA GLY A 250 6.99 -13.14 13.95
C GLY A 250 8.28 -13.53 14.67
N ASP A 251 9.33 -12.76 14.39
CA ASP A 251 10.57 -12.79 15.16
C ASP A 251 10.37 -12.20 16.57
N TYR A 252 11.38 -12.28 17.43
CA TYR A 252 11.26 -11.80 18.80
C TYR A 252 10.91 -10.32 18.88
N SER A 253 11.50 -9.48 18.01
CA SER A 253 11.21 -8.04 17.93
C SER A 253 9.72 -7.77 17.65
N SER A 254 9.13 -8.50 16.71
CA SER A 254 7.71 -8.42 16.40
C SER A 254 6.84 -8.87 17.58
N LEU A 255 7.22 -9.96 18.25
CA LEU A 255 6.50 -10.45 19.43
C LEU A 255 6.56 -9.47 20.60
N ARG A 256 7.70 -8.79 20.79
CA ARG A 256 7.87 -7.72 21.78
C ARG A 256 6.92 -6.55 21.51
N LEU A 257 6.84 -6.11 20.25
CA LEU A 257 5.93 -5.04 19.86
C LEU A 257 4.45 -5.42 20.06
N GLN A 258 4.07 -6.64 19.65
CA GLN A 258 2.72 -7.16 19.87
C GLN A 258 2.39 -7.23 21.36
N ALA A 259 3.30 -7.76 22.19
CA ALA A 259 3.11 -7.85 23.63
C ALA A 259 2.90 -6.46 24.26
N ALA A 260 3.74 -5.48 23.92
CA ALA A 260 3.58 -4.10 24.38
C ALA A 260 2.21 -3.51 23.99
N ALA A 261 1.80 -3.67 22.73
CA ALA A 261 0.51 -3.17 22.24
C ALA A 261 -0.70 -3.81 22.95
N ILE A 262 -0.62 -5.13 23.23
CA ILE A 262 -1.66 -5.88 23.95
C ILE A 262 -1.74 -5.41 25.41
N LEU A 263 -0.60 -5.28 26.10
CA LEU A 263 -0.56 -4.84 27.50
C LEU A 263 -1.16 -3.45 27.67
N GLU A 264 -0.74 -2.50 26.83
CA GLU A 264 -1.28 -1.14 26.78
C GLU A 264 -2.81 -1.12 26.64
N ARG A 265 -3.37 -1.98 25.80
CA ARG A 265 -4.82 -2.09 25.62
C ARG A 265 -5.52 -2.65 26.86
N VAL A 266 -4.94 -3.67 27.48
CA VAL A 266 -5.50 -4.32 28.66
C VAL A 266 -5.46 -3.39 29.86
N GLU A 267 -4.36 -2.65 30.05
CA GLU A 267 -4.22 -1.66 31.11
C GLU A 267 -5.19 -0.49 30.93
N ARG A 268 -5.34 0.02 29.69
CA ARG A 268 -6.38 1.01 29.39
C ARG A 268 -7.78 0.51 29.75
N LYS A 269 -8.12 -0.73 29.37
CA LYS A 269 -9.42 -1.31 29.69
C LYS A 269 -9.63 -1.42 31.21
N ARG A 270 -8.64 -1.93 31.95
CA ARG A 270 -8.68 -2.03 33.42
C ARG A 270 -8.83 -0.65 34.08
N LEU A 271 -8.20 0.39 33.53
CA LEU A 271 -8.33 1.76 34.01
C LEU A 271 -9.75 2.30 33.79
N PHE A 272 -10.33 2.07 32.61
CA PHE A 272 -11.71 2.45 32.31
C PHE A 272 -12.70 1.73 33.24
N GLU A 273 -12.55 0.42 33.45
CA GLU A 273 -13.40 -0.36 34.36
C GLU A 273 -13.35 0.21 35.80
N LYS A 274 -12.16 0.54 36.30
CA LYS A 274 -12.00 1.20 37.62
C LYS A 274 -12.63 2.58 37.69
N LEU A 275 -12.51 3.37 36.61
CA LEU A 275 -13.15 4.70 36.55
C LEU A 275 -14.67 4.59 36.57
N GLU A 276 -15.24 3.61 35.88
CA GLU A 276 -16.68 3.34 35.91
C GLU A 276 -17.16 2.95 37.31
N GLU A 277 -16.42 2.11 38.03
CA GLU A 277 -16.71 1.71 39.42
C GLU A 277 -16.65 2.90 40.40
N VAL A 278 -15.66 3.78 40.25
CA VAL A 278 -15.58 5.00 41.06
C VAL A 278 -16.74 5.94 40.75
N LEU A 279 -17.09 6.11 39.47
CA LEU A 279 -18.22 6.94 39.05
C LEU A 279 -19.57 6.40 39.53
N SER A 280 -19.77 5.07 39.54
CA SER A 280 -20.99 4.48 40.08
C SER A 280 -21.10 4.73 41.58
N THR A 281 -20.00 4.54 42.33
CA THR A 281 -19.95 4.79 43.78
C THR A 281 -20.26 6.25 44.11
N LEU A 282 -19.69 7.21 43.35
CA LEU A 282 -19.97 8.64 43.54
C LEU A 282 -21.43 9.00 43.24
N ARG A 283 -22.03 8.40 42.21
CA ARG A 283 -23.45 8.61 41.88
C ARG A 283 -24.36 8.10 43.00
N GLU A 284 -24.06 6.95 43.59
CA GLU A 284 -24.81 6.42 44.74
C GLU A 284 -24.72 7.32 45.97
N LEU A 285 -23.55 7.93 46.22
CA LEU A 285 -23.35 8.86 47.33
C LEU A 285 -24.04 10.22 47.11
N CYS A 286 -24.10 10.73 45.88
CA CYS A 286 -24.78 11.99 45.56
C CYS A 286 -26.31 11.87 45.50
N ASN A 287 -26.84 10.65 45.36
CA ASN A 287 -28.28 10.37 45.34
C ASN A 287 -28.85 10.03 46.72
N LYS A 288 -28.04 10.12 47.79
CA LYS A 288 -28.44 10.03 49.20
C LYS A 288 -28.48 11.42 49.82
#